data_AF-A0A7J9GJ37-F1
#
_entry.id   AF-A0A7J9GJ37-F1
#
_cell.length_a   1.000
_cell.length_b   1.000
_cell.length_c   1.000
_cell.angle_alpha   90.00
_cell.angle_beta   90.00
_cell.angle_gamma   90.00
#
_symmetry.space_group_name_H-M   'P 1'
#
loop_
_entity.id
_entity.type
_entity.pdbx_description
1 polymer ?
#
loop_
_entity_poly.entity_id
_entity_poly.type
_entity_poly.pdbx_seq_one_letter_code
_entity_poly.pdbx_strand_id
1 'polypeptide(L)'
;GWICAALCRGVKEIDLELHNLGNVPPVLFTCHSLVTLKLVAVGSEIKVSSDVCLGNLKTLQLRNSKFVGDSIHRLISNCHVLEDLAFIDCDFEYMREVNIQSPSLKRLVLVYDLAVFENIDYVVVINTPNLVYFQYTDTVVKGYTLTNMKSLEKAHINIYQFDSINCETSATHLIQGICNVRSLSLTIDEVVSKLSIHVFFSPFNII
;
A
#
# COMPACT_ATOMS: atom_id res chain seq x y z
N GLY A 1 -11.47 27.44 -2.46
CA GLY A 1 -10.83 27.30 -1.14
C GLY A 1 -9.32 27.40 -1.26
N TRP A 2 -8.60 27.42 -0.13
CA TRP A 2 -7.13 27.59 -0.11
C TRP A 2 -6.38 26.43 -0.79
N ILE A 3 -6.91 25.20 -0.77
CA ILE A 3 -6.35 24.04 -1.49
C ILE A 3 -6.25 24.34 -2.98
N CYS A 4 -7.35 24.74 -3.62
CA CYS A 4 -7.35 25.12 -5.03
C CYS A 4 -6.35 26.25 -5.31
N ALA A 5 -6.26 27.26 -4.44
CA ALA A 5 -5.34 28.38 -4.61
C ALA A 5 -3.86 27.93 -4.56
N ALA A 6 -3.51 26.97 -3.69
CA ALA A 6 -2.17 26.38 -3.62
C ALA A 6 -1.86 25.55 -4.88
N LEU A 7 -2.80 24.72 -5.32
CA LEU A 7 -2.67 23.90 -6.53
C LEU A 7 -2.52 24.76 -7.79
N CYS A 8 -3.30 25.85 -7.92
CA CYS A 8 -3.18 26.80 -9.03
C CYS A 8 -1.82 27.53 -9.06
N ARG A 9 -1.08 27.55 -7.96
CA ARG A 9 0.27 28.13 -7.88
C ARG A 9 1.37 27.12 -8.20
N GLY A 10 1.02 25.90 -8.63
CA GLY A 10 1.99 24.89 -9.05
C GLY A 10 2.74 24.27 -7.87
N VAL A 11 2.07 24.12 -6.72
CA VAL A 11 2.67 23.45 -5.55
C VAL A 11 3.12 22.04 -5.92
N LYS A 12 4.28 21.64 -5.42
CA LYS A 12 4.88 20.33 -5.68
C LYS A 12 4.65 19.33 -4.55
N GLU A 13 4.46 19.82 -3.34
CA GLU A 13 4.35 18.99 -2.16
C GLU A 13 3.14 19.43 -1.35
N ILE A 14 2.30 18.46 -1.04
CA ILE A 14 1.17 18.62 -0.14
C ILE A 14 1.28 17.57 0.93
N ASP A 15 1.22 18.02 2.18
CA ASP A 15 1.15 17.19 3.38
C ASP A 15 0.01 17.73 4.24
N LEU A 16 -1.09 16.99 4.31
CA LEU A 16 -2.34 17.46 4.90
C LEU A 16 -2.98 16.43 5.80
N GLU A 17 -3.63 16.95 6.84
CA GLU A 17 -4.51 16.18 7.70
C GLU A 17 -5.93 16.73 7.58
N LEU A 18 -6.85 15.87 7.15
CA LEU A 18 -8.26 16.16 6.93
C LEU A 18 -9.07 15.24 7.82
N HIS A 19 -10.02 15.81 8.56
CA HIS A 19 -10.88 15.06 9.49
C HIS A 19 -12.34 15.30 9.15
N ASN A 20 -13.11 14.21 9.03
CA ASN A 20 -14.56 14.21 8.92
C ASN A 20 -15.13 15.13 7.81
N LEU A 21 -14.47 15.17 6.64
CA LEU A 21 -14.90 16.01 5.51
C LEU A 21 -16.03 15.39 4.67
N GLY A 22 -16.44 14.15 4.95
CA GLY A 22 -17.28 13.36 4.06
C GLY A 22 -16.46 12.89 2.86
N ASN A 23 -16.15 13.79 1.90
CA ASN A 23 -15.30 13.48 0.75
C ASN A 23 -14.03 14.32 0.73
N VAL A 24 -12.90 13.67 0.46
CA VAL A 24 -11.64 14.37 0.16
C VAL A 24 -11.81 15.20 -1.13
N PRO A 25 -11.37 16.47 -1.17
CA PRO A 25 -11.49 17.32 -2.35
C PRO A 25 -10.86 16.68 -3.60
N PRO A 26 -11.64 16.38 -4.67
CA PRO A 26 -11.12 15.66 -5.84
C PRO A 26 -9.99 16.42 -6.56
N VAL A 27 -9.97 17.74 -6.42
CA VAL A 27 -8.94 18.63 -6.98
C VAL A 27 -7.51 18.27 -6.54
N LEU A 28 -7.35 17.61 -5.38
CA LEU A 28 -6.04 17.11 -4.91
C LEU A 28 -5.44 16.07 -5.87
N PHE A 29 -6.28 15.38 -6.64
CA PHE A 29 -5.88 14.32 -7.57
C PHE A 29 -5.78 14.77 -9.03
N THR A 30 -5.95 16.06 -9.33
CA THR A 30 -5.94 16.59 -10.71
C THR A 30 -4.76 17.53 -11.01
N CYS A 31 -3.83 17.71 -10.07
CA CYS A 31 -2.77 18.70 -10.17
C CYS A 31 -1.46 18.12 -10.74
N HIS A 32 -1.14 18.51 -11.97
CA HIS A 32 0.05 18.04 -12.69
C HIS A 32 1.38 18.46 -12.05
N SER A 33 1.41 19.50 -11.21
CA SER A 33 2.67 19.96 -10.59
C SER A 33 3.06 19.15 -9.35
N LEU A 34 2.13 18.36 -8.80
CA LEU A 34 2.38 17.58 -7.60
C LEU A 34 3.40 16.47 -7.86
N VAL A 35 4.37 16.41 -6.96
CA VAL A 35 5.42 15.39 -6.86
C VAL A 35 5.23 14.55 -5.60
N THR A 36 4.76 15.17 -4.51
CA THR A 36 4.50 14.50 -3.23
C THR A 36 3.10 14.83 -2.75
N LEU A 37 2.31 13.80 -2.45
CA LEU A 37 1.02 13.91 -1.79
C LEU A 37 1.00 12.99 -0.57
N LYS A 38 0.96 13.60 0.61
CA LYS A 38 0.72 12.92 1.87
C LYS A 38 -0.60 13.42 2.43
N LEU A 39 -1.49 12.50 2.74
CA LEU A 39 -2.82 12.84 3.22
C LEU A 39 -3.23 11.88 4.32
N VAL A 40 -3.56 12.44 5.47
CA VAL A 40 -4.32 11.77 6.53
C VAL A 40 -5.78 12.18 6.34
N ALA A 41 -6.71 11.23 6.20
CA ALA A 41 -8.10 11.52 5.86
C ALA A 41 -9.11 10.83 6.80
N VAL A 42 -8.90 10.95 8.11
CA VAL A 42 -9.72 10.27 9.14
C VAL A 42 -11.21 10.57 8.95
N GLY A 43 -12.02 9.52 8.88
CA GLY A 43 -13.47 9.66 8.70
C GLY A 43 -13.88 10.30 7.37
N SER A 44 -13.02 10.25 6.35
CA SER A 44 -13.27 10.82 5.02
C SER A 44 -13.11 9.78 3.92
N GLU A 45 -13.92 9.92 2.88
CA GLU A 45 -13.92 9.07 1.70
C GLU A 45 -13.06 9.66 0.58
N ILE A 46 -12.27 8.80 -0.06
CA ILE A 46 -11.52 9.10 -1.26
C ILE A 46 -12.30 8.54 -2.46
N LYS A 47 -12.86 9.48 -3.23
CA LYS A 47 -13.52 9.22 -4.51
C LYS A 47 -12.70 9.83 -5.62
N VAL A 48 -12.08 8.95 -6.40
CA VAL A 48 -11.19 9.32 -7.49
C VAL A 48 -11.96 9.22 -8.81
N SER A 49 -12.18 10.37 -9.43
CA SER A 49 -12.88 10.48 -10.71
C SER A 49 -11.99 10.05 -11.89
N SER A 50 -12.51 10.07 -13.12
CA SER A 50 -11.74 9.65 -14.30
C SER A 50 -10.72 10.68 -14.80
N ASP A 51 -10.83 11.93 -14.32
CA ASP A 51 -9.99 13.09 -14.69
C ASP A 51 -8.71 13.23 -13.82
N VAL A 52 -8.26 12.14 -13.19
CA VAL A 52 -7.01 12.13 -12.41
C VAL A 52 -5.84 12.55 -13.29
N CYS A 53 -5.02 13.46 -12.77
CA CYS A 53 -3.84 13.95 -13.46
C CYS A 53 -2.69 14.15 -12.46
N LEU A 54 -2.02 13.05 -12.12
CA LEU A 54 -0.89 12.99 -11.19
C LEU A 54 0.38 12.50 -11.89
N GLY A 55 0.61 12.98 -13.11
CA GLY A 55 1.66 12.47 -13.99
C GLY A 55 3.10 12.67 -13.49
N ASN A 56 3.33 13.60 -12.55
CA ASN A 56 4.64 13.87 -11.95
C ASN A 56 4.77 13.33 -10.51
N LEU A 57 3.75 12.64 -10.00
CA LEU A 57 3.71 12.20 -8.61
C LEU A 57 4.69 11.05 -8.38
N LYS A 58 5.67 11.28 -7.51
CA LYS A 58 6.70 10.32 -7.09
C LYS A 58 6.38 9.69 -5.74
N THR A 59 5.71 10.41 -4.86
CA THR A 59 5.39 9.93 -3.52
C THR A 59 3.90 10.12 -3.24
N LEU A 60 3.23 9.01 -2.93
CA LEU A 60 1.84 8.99 -2.52
C LEU A 60 1.73 8.26 -1.17
N GLN A 61 1.28 8.96 -0.15
CA GLN A 61 1.00 8.39 1.16
C GLN A 61 -0.40 8.76 1.60
N LEU A 62 -1.25 7.75 1.74
CA LEU A 62 -2.61 7.93 2.22
C LEU A 62 -2.77 7.19 3.54
N ARG A 63 -3.34 7.88 4.53
CA ARG A 63 -3.55 7.36 5.87
C ARG A 63 -5.00 7.52 6.33
N ASN A 64 -5.52 6.53 7.05
CA ASN A 64 -6.83 6.60 7.71
C ASN A 64 -7.97 6.99 6.76
N SER A 65 -7.96 6.47 5.52
CA SER A 65 -8.88 6.90 4.46
C SER A 65 -9.73 5.75 3.94
N LYS A 66 -10.99 6.03 3.57
CA LYS A 66 -11.87 5.03 2.95
C LYS A 66 -11.94 5.22 1.44
N PHE A 67 -11.51 4.23 0.66
CA PHE A 67 -11.67 4.24 -0.80
C PHE A 67 -13.03 3.70 -1.20
N VAL A 68 -13.65 4.34 -2.19
CA VAL A 68 -14.94 3.92 -2.74
C VAL A 68 -14.77 3.44 -4.18
N GLY A 69 -15.34 2.26 -4.49
CA GLY A 69 -15.32 1.69 -5.84
C GLY A 69 -13.90 1.38 -6.34
N ASP A 70 -13.59 1.79 -7.56
CA ASP A 70 -12.30 1.55 -8.24
C ASP A 70 -11.27 2.68 -8.00
N SER A 71 -11.50 3.55 -7.02
CA SER A 71 -10.71 4.77 -6.80
C SER A 71 -9.22 4.52 -6.61
N ILE A 72 -8.83 3.48 -5.87
CA ILE A 72 -7.42 3.11 -5.67
C ILE A 72 -6.74 2.72 -6.99
N HIS A 73 -7.40 1.91 -7.83
CA HIS A 73 -6.85 1.45 -9.10
C HIS A 73 -6.72 2.60 -10.11
N ARG A 74 -7.69 3.52 -10.14
CA ARG A 74 -7.60 4.76 -10.92
C ARG A 74 -6.43 5.63 -10.45
N LEU A 75 -6.24 5.75 -9.14
CA LEU A 75 -5.17 6.56 -8.58
C LEU A 75 -3.80 6.00 -8.98
N ILE A 76 -3.57 4.70 -8.79
CA ILE A 76 -2.30 4.04 -9.09
C ILE A 76 -2.01 4.06 -10.60
N SER A 77 -2.99 3.70 -11.44
CA SER A 77 -2.80 3.65 -12.91
C SER A 77 -2.45 5.01 -13.54
N ASN A 78 -2.82 6.12 -12.90
CA ASN A 78 -2.52 7.47 -13.41
C ASN A 78 -1.20 8.07 -12.85
N CYS A 79 -0.53 7.40 -11.91
CA CYS A 79 0.75 7.83 -11.32
C CYS A 79 1.95 7.07 -11.93
N HIS A 80 2.24 7.32 -13.22
CA HIS A 80 3.22 6.54 -13.98
C HIS A 80 4.68 6.61 -13.48
N VAL A 81 5.04 7.68 -12.76
CA VAL A 81 6.40 7.91 -12.22
C VAL A 81 6.50 7.67 -10.71
N LEU A 82 5.50 6.99 -10.12
CA LEU A 82 5.42 6.76 -8.68
C LEU A 82 6.57 5.87 -8.18
N GLU A 83 7.38 6.41 -7.26
CA GLU A 83 8.54 5.73 -6.67
C GLU A 83 8.26 5.21 -5.25
N ASP A 84 7.38 5.88 -4.49
CA ASP A 84 7.02 5.54 -3.10
C ASP A 84 5.50 5.57 -2.91
N LEU A 85 4.93 4.43 -2.53
CA LEU A 85 3.51 4.24 -2.27
C LEU A 85 3.29 3.71 -0.85
N ALA A 86 2.44 4.38 -0.08
CA ALA A 86 2.03 3.94 1.24
C ALA A 86 0.52 4.07 1.44
N PHE A 87 -0.12 2.95 1.80
CA PHE A 87 -1.47 2.90 2.36
C PHE A 87 -1.36 2.46 3.82
N ILE A 88 -1.85 3.29 4.74
CA ILE A 88 -1.76 3.07 6.18
C ILE A 88 -3.15 3.24 6.76
N ASP A 89 -3.73 2.18 7.31
CA ASP A 89 -5.07 2.16 7.90
C ASP A 89 -6.13 2.64 6.89
N CYS A 90 -5.97 2.22 5.63
CA CYS A 90 -6.91 2.53 4.56
C CYS A 90 -7.93 1.41 4.38
N ASP A 91 -9.19 1.78 4.22
CA ASP A 91 -10.29 0.87 3.89
C ASP A 91 -10.49 0.79 2.37
N PHE A 92 -10.66 -0.42 1.84
CA PHE A 92 -10.99 -0.67 0.44
C PHE A 92 -12.37 -1.33 0.34
N GLU A 93 -13.40 -0.58 0.68
CA GLU A 93 -14.78 -1.05 0.82
C GLU A 93 -15.20 -2.03 -0.30
N TYR A 94 -15.46 -3.28 0.09
CA TYR A 94 -15.86 -4.42 -0.77
C TYR A 94 -14.92 -4.77 -1.93
N MET A 95 -13.67 -4.29 -1.93
CA MET A 95 -12.70 -4.71 -2.93
C MET A 95 -12.29 -6.17 -2.71
N ARG A 96 -12.32 -6.93 -3.81
CA ARG A 96 -11.89 -8.34 -3.84
C ARG A 96 -10.42 -8.51 -4.19
N GLU A 97 -9.79 -7.44 -4.68
CA GLU A 97 -8.42 -7.46 -5.17
C GLU A 97 -7.78 -6.10 -4.96
N VAL A 98 -6.64 -6.06 -4.27
CA VAL A 98 -5.74 -4.90 -4.22
C VAL A 98 -4.62 -5.15 -5.23
N ASN A 99 -4.69 -4.48 -6.38
CA ASN A 99 -3.76 -4.70 -7.50
C ASN A 99 -2.78 -3.53 -7.66
N ILE A 100 -1.50 -3.80 -7.44
CA ILE A 100 -0.42 -2.81 -7.51
C ILE A 100 0.58 -3.24 -8.57
N GLN A 101 0.52 -2.57 -9.72
CA GLN A 101 1.44 -2.80 -10.84
C GLN A 101 2.08 -1.48 -11.23
N SER A 102 3.37 -1.34 -10.95
CA SER A 102 4.12 -0.15 -11.33
C SER A 102 5.60 -0.48 -11.49
N PRO A 103 6.18 -0.27 -12.69
CA PRO A 103 7.61 -0.48 -12.90
C PRO A 103 8.46 0.64 -12.28
N SER A 104 7.91 1.82 -11.98
CA SER A 104 8.66 2.92 -11.34
C SER A 104 8.77 2.78 -9.82
N LEU A 105 7.93 1.93 -9.22
CA LEU A 105 7.82 1.81 -7.76
C LEU A 105 9.04 1.14 -7.14
N LYS A 106 9.63 1.82 -6.15
CA LYS A 106 10.81 1.38 -5.40
C LYS A 106 10.47 1.05 -3.94
N ARG A 107 9.44 1.68 -3.40
CA ARG A 107 8.99 1.49 -2.02
C ARG A 107 7.49 1.29 -1.96
N LEU A 108 7.08 0.23 -1.27
CA LEU A 108 5.67 -0.10 -1.04
C LEU A 108 5.43 -0.39 0.44
N VAL A 109 4.44 0.28 1.01
CA VAL A 109 3.98 0.07 2.39
C VAL A 109 2.48 -0.14 2.41
N LEU A 110 2.08 -1.30 2.91
CA LEU A 110 0.70 -1.69 3.15
C LEU A 110 0.58 -2.03 4.63
N VAL A 111 -0.03 -1.14 5.41
CA VAL A 111 -0.21 -1.33 6.86
C VAL A 111 -1.68 -1.16 7.15
N TYR A 112 -2.28 -2.16 7.77
CA TYR A 112 -3.70 -2.18 8.13
C TYR A 112 -3.84 -2.51 9.61
N ASP A 113 -4.70 -1.76 10.31
CA ASP A 113 -5.12 -2.07 11.68
C ASP A 113 -6.45 -2.84 11.66
N LEU A 114 -6.46 -3.98 12.37
CA LEU A 114 -7.54 -4.95 12.46
C LEU A 114 -8.80 -4.42 13.15
N ALA A 115 -8.70 -3.37 13.97
CA ALA A 115 -9.84 -2.91 14.76
C ALA A 115 -11.02 -2.37 13.92
N VAL A 116 -10.85 -2.19 12.60
CA VAL A 116 -11.79 -1.43 11.76
C VAL A 116 -12.30 -2.20 10.53
N PHE A 117 -11.62 -3.25 10.05
CA PHE A 117 -11.89 -3.85 8.74
C PHE A 117 -12.15 -5.36 8.80
N GLU A 118 -13.40 -5.79 8.54
CA GLU A 118 -13.82 -7.19 8.63
C GLU A 118 -13.57 -8.01 7.35
N ASN A 119 -13.19 -7.37 6.24
CA ASN A 119 -13.06 -8.06 4.95
C ASN A 119 -11.67 -8.67 4.77
N ILE A 120 -11.54 -9.97 5.04
CA ILE A 120 -10.36 -10.78 4.72
C ILE A 120 -10.47 -11.51 3.37
N ASP A 121 -11.63 -11.44 2.70
CA ASP A 121 -11.92 -12.15 1.45
C ASP A 121 -11.43 -11.38 0.21
N TYR A 122 -10.18 -10.94 0.24
CA TYR A 122 -9.54 -10.24 -0.87
C TYR A 122 -8.15 -10.80 -1.17
N VAL A 123 -7.70 -10.59 -2.40
CA VAL A 123 -6.35 -10.99 -2.84
C VAL A 123 -5.45 -9.78 -3.01
N VAL A 124 -4.18 -9.94 -2.67
CA VAL A 124 -3.15 -8.91 -2.90
C VAL A 124 -2.32 -9.32 -4.11
N VAL A 125 -2.31 -8.48 -5.14
CA VAL A 125 -1.55 -8.69 -6.37
C VAL A 125 -0.48 -7.61 -6.48
N ILE A 126 0.79 -7.99 -6.50
CA ILE A 126 1.92 -7.08 -6.63
C ILE A 126 2.78 -7.51 -7.82
N ASN A 127 2.99 -6.60 -8.77
CA ASN A 127 3.90 -6.77 -9.90
C ASN A 127 4.73 -5.50 -10.10
N THR A 128 5.89 -5.45 -9.44
CA THR A 128 6.71 -4.25 -9.34
C THR A 128 8.20 -4.62 -9.47
N PRO A 129 8.75 -4.70 -10.71
CA PRO A 129 10.12 -5.18 -11.00
C PRO A 129 11.22 -4.47 -10.23
N ASN A 130 11.07 -3.16 -10.02
CA ASN A 130 12.09 -2.31 -9.42
C ASN A 130 11.85 -2.02 -7.94
N LEU A 131 10.96 -2.79 -7.29
CA LEU A 131 10.67 -2.62 -5.87
C LEU A 131 11.88 -3.04 -5.04
N VAL A 132 12.36 -2.15 -4.16
CA VAL A 132 13.54 -2.34 -3.31
C VAL A 132 13.14 -2.60 -1.86
N TYR A 133 12.07 -1.94 -1.39
CA TYR A 133 11.54 -2.08 -0.04
C TYR A 133 10.05 -2.43 -0.08
N PHE A 134 9.68 -3.48 0.68
CA PHE A 134 8.31 -3.88 0.89
C PHE A 134 8.00 -3.96 2.38
N GLN A 135 6.90 -3.34 2.81
CA GLN A 135 6.33 -3.56 4.13
C GLN A 135 4.88 -3.97 4.02
N TYR A 136 4.53 -5.04 4.73
CA TYR A 136 3.18 -5.56 4.85
C TYR A 136 2.87 -5.77 6.34
N THR A 137 1.74 -5.26 6.80
CA THR A 137 1.27 -5.42 8.17
C THR A 137 -0.24 -5.59 8.15
N ASP A 138 -0.72 -6.80 8.44
CA ASP A 138 -2.13 -7.17 8.32
C ASP A 138 -2.40 -8.55 8.96
N THR A 139 -3.63 -9.06 8.90
CA THR A 139 -3.89 -10.50 8.98
C THR A 139 -3.62 -11.20 7.64
N VAL A 140 -3.69 -12.53 7.61
CA VAL A 140 -3.56 -13.31 6.38
C VAL A 140 -4.87 -13.22 5.59
N VAL A 141 -4.78 -12.65 4.39
CA VAL A 141 -5.95 -12.48 3.50
C VAL A 141 -6.15 -13.72 2.61
N LYS A 142 -7.23 -13.74 1.84
CA LYS A 142 -7.62 -14.87 0.96
C LYS A 142 -6.46 -15.39 0.10
N GLY A 143 -5.59 -14.51 -0.40
CA GLY A 143 -4.41 -14.96 -1.13
C GLY A 143 -3.48 -13.84 -1.59
N TYR A 144 -2.29 -14.25 -2.01
CA TYR A 144 -1.23 -13.36 -2.47
C TYR A 144 -0.74 -13.82 -3.83
N THR A 145 -0.56 -12.88 -4.75
CA THR A 145 0.12 -13.09 -6.03
C THR A 145 1.19 -12.01 -6.15
N LEU A 146 2.36 -12.34 -5.61
CA LEU A 146 3.55 -11.50 -5.69
C LEU A 146 4.42 -12.00 -6.83
N THR A 147 4.53 -11.22 -7.89
CA THR A 147 5.28 -11.60 -9.08
C THR A 147 6.32 -10.55 -9.42
N ASN A 148 7.44 -11.00 -9.98
CA ASN A 148 8.44 -10.12 -10.56
C ASN A 148 8.99 -9.06 -9.57
N MET A 149 9.29 -9.43 -8.33
CA MET A 149 9.90 -8.54 -7.32
C MET A 149 11.43 -8.72 -7.24
N LYS A 150 12.11 -8.80 -8.39
CA LYS A 150 13.51 -9.22 -8.49
C LYS A 150 14.51 -8.26 -7.83
N SER A 151 14.15 -6.99 -7.70
CA SER A 151 14.99 -5.96 -7.07
C SER A 151 14.78 -5.84 -5.56
N LEU A 152 13.94 -6.67 -4.96
CA LEU A 152 13.57 -6.52 -3.55
C LEU A 152 14.76 -6.82 -2.66
N GLU A 153 15.21 -5.82 -1.89
CA GLU A 153 16.34 -5.98 -0.98
C GLU A 153 15.88 -6.18 0.46
N LYS A 154 14.79 -5.52 0.87
CA LYS A 154 14.30 -5.53 2.25
C LYS A 154 12.79 -5.74 2.30
N ALA A 155 12.36 -6.68 3.14
CA ALA A 155 10.97 -6.95 3.40
C ALA A 155 10.67 -6.94 4.90
N HIS A 156 9.65 -6.19 5.33
CA HIS A 156 9.14 -6.19 6.70
C HIS A 156 7.70 -6.71 6.68
N ILE A 157 7.49 -7.92 7.21
CA ILE A 157 6.21 -8.60 7.22
C ILE A 157 5.78 -8.78 8.66
N ASN A 158 4.60 -8.26 9.00
CA ASN A 158 3.99 -8.42 10.31
C ASN A 158 2.58 -8.98 10.14
N ILE A 159 2.34 -10.18 10.67
CA ILE A 159 1.06 -10.87 10.52
C ILE A 159 0.41 -10.99 11.90
N TYR A 160 -0.85 -10.60 12.02
CA TYR A 160 -1.63 -10.74 13.25
C TYR A 160 -2.74 -11.80 13.11
N GLN A 161 -3.14 -12.41 14.24
CA GLN A 161 -4.29 -13.32 14.34
C GLN A 161 -4.21 -14.55 13.42
N PHE A 162 -3.12 -15.31 13.54
CA PHE A 162 -2.84 -16.51 12.74
C PHE A 162 -3.65 -17.74 13.23
N ASP A 163 -4.98 -17.65 13.28
CA ASP A 163 -5.81 -18.67 13.96
C ASP A 163 -6.74 -19.48 13.02
N SER A 164 -6.67 -19.32 11.70
CA SER A 164 -7.51 -20.08 10.75
C SER A 164 -6.74 -21.10 9.91
N ILE A 165 -7.34 -22.28 9.69
CA ILE A 165 -6.78 -23.41 8.93
C ILE A 165 -6.41 -23.03 7.48
N ASN A 166 -7.05 -22.00 6.90
CA ASN A 166 -6.77 -21.54 5.54
C ASN A 166 -5.63 -20.51 5.45
N CYS A 167 -5.10 -20.02 6.59
CA CYS A 167 -4.04 -19.03 6.62
C CYS A 167 -2.68 -19.59 6.20
N GLU A 168 -2.41 -20.88 6.43
CA GLU A 168 -1.08 -21.45 6.19
C GLU A 168 -0.71 -21.42 4.69
N THR A 169 -1.64 -21.80 3.81
CA THR A 169 -1.42 -21.79 2.35
C THR A 169 -1.21 -20.36 1.83
N SER A 170 -2.04 -19.41 2.26
CA SER A 170 -1.93 -18.02 1.80
C SER A 170 -0.67 -17.34 2.35
N ALA A 171 -0.34 -17.56 3.62
CA ALA A 171 0.93 -17.10 4.19
C ALA A 171 2.13 -17.72 3.46
N THR A 172 2.05 -19.00 3.08
CA THR A 172 3.09 -19.64 2.26
C THR A 172 3.27 -18.92 0.92
N HIS A 173 2.19 -18.58 0.22
CA HIS A 173 2.27 -17.81 -1.03
C HIS A 173 2.85 -16.39 -0.81
N LEU A 174 2.53 -15.73 0.30
CA LEU A 174 3.14 -14.44 0.66
C LEU A 174 4.65 -14.59 0.81
N ILE A 175 5.12 -15.56 1.59
CA ILE A 175 6.55 -15.76 1.84
C ILE A 175 7.28 -16.24 0.57
N GLN A 176 6.72 -17.17 -0.20
CA GLN A 176 7.31 -17.63 -1.47
C GLN A 176 7.44 -16.50 -2.50
N GLY A 177 6.48 -15.57 -2.51
CA GLY A 177 6.51 -14.40 -3.35
C GLY A 177 7.63 -13.41 -3.00
N ILE A 178 8.05 -13.37 -1.74
CA ILE A 178 9.17 -12.58 -1.25
C ILE A 178 10.47 -13.36 -1.49
N CYS A 179 10.98 -13.27 -2.71
CA CYS A 179 12.24 -13.91 -3.10
C CYS A 179 13.39 -12.89 -3.22
N ASN A 180 14.64 -13.38 -3.13
CA ASN A 180 15.87 -12.60 -3.37
C ASN A 180 16.15 -11.42 -2.43
N VAL A 181 15.53 -11.40 -1.24
CA VAL A 181 15.77 -10.34 -0.24
C VAL A 181 17.08 -10.53 0.51
N ARG A 182 17.72 -9.42 0.87
CA ARG A 182 18.91 -9.41 1.75
C ARG A 182 18.51 -9.40 3.23
N SER A 183 17.37 -8.80 3.54
CA SER A 183 16.85 -8.69 4.89
C SER A 183 15.35 -8.95 4.91
N LEU A 184 14.94 -9.95 5.68
CA LEU A 184 13.55 -10.24 5.97
C LEU A 184 13.33 -10.10 7.49
N SER A 185 12.46 -9.17 7.86
CA SER A 185 11.91 -9.09 9.20
C SER A 185 10.51 -9.70 9.16
N LEU A 186 10.31 -10.83 9.84
CA LEU A 186 9.02 -11.49 9.95
C LEU A 186 8.56 -11.46 11.41
N THR A 187 7.38 -10.93 11.67
CA THR A 187 6.72 -11.03 12.98
C THR A 187 5.36 -11.65 12.79
N ILE A 188 5.03 -12.63 13.62
CA ILE A 188 3.72 -13.27 13.68
C ILE A 188 3.22 -13.12 15.11
N ASP A 189 2.08 -12.46 15.27
CA ASP A 189 1.37 -12.29 16.55
C ASP A 189 0.19 -13.26 16.57
N GLU A 190 0.36 -14.38 17.28
CA GLU A 190 -0.72 -15.30 17.63
C GLU A 190 -1.42 -14.78 18.89
N VAL A 191 -2.70 -15.10 19.07
CA VAL A 191 -3.50 -14.64 20.23
C VAL A 191 -2.87 -15.00 21.59
N VAL A 192 -1.99 -16.00 21.62
CA VAL A 192 -1.30 -16.51 22.82
C VAL A 192 0.23 -16.36 22.78
N SER A 193 0.84 -15.98 21.65
CA SER A 193 2.30 -15.92 21.55
C SER A 193 2.78 -15.00 20.43
N LYS A 194 3.94 -14.34 20.64
CA LYS A 194 4.58 -13.51 19.62
C LYS A 194 5.88 -14.14 19.17
N LEU A 195 6.00 -14.37 17.87
CA LEU A 195 7.22 -14.88 17.24
C LEU A 195 7.80 -13.81 16.30
N SER A 196 8.99 -13.32 16.61
CA SER A 196 9.74 -12.41 15.76
C SER A 196 11.01 -13.10 15.25
N ILE A 197 11.15 -13.18 13.94
CA ILE A 197 12.29 -13.78 13.23
C ILE A 197 12.90 -12.72 12.33
N HIS A 198 14.19 -12.44 12.52
CA HIS A 198 14.97 -11.62 11.60
C HIS A 198 15.93 -12.52 10.84
N VAL A 199 15.70 -12.66 9.53
CA VAL A 199 16.58 -13.43 8.64
C VAL A 199 17.41 -12.46 7.81
N PHE A 200 18.73 -12.58 7.93
CA PHE A 200 19.68 -11.89 7.06
C PHE A 200 20.24 -12.90 6.06
N PHE A 201 20.10 -12.60 4.77
CA PHE A 201 20.67 -13.42 3.72
C PHE A 201 22.04 -12.87 3.35
N SER A 202 23.06 -13.71 3.42
CA SER A 202 24.39 -13.38 2.88
C SER A 202 24.29 -13.22 1.35
N PRO A 203 25.07 -12.31 0.73
CA PRO A 203 24.97 -12.01 -0.71
C PRO A 203 25.36 -13.17 -1.65
N PHE A 204 25.65 -14.37 -1.13
CA PHE A 204 26.21 -15.49 -1.88
C PHE A 204 25.42 -16.81 -1.82
N ASN A 205 24.23 -16.88 -1.22
CA ASN A 205 23.41 -18.09 -1.27
C ASN A 205 22.04 -17.79 -1.89
N ILE A 206 21.91 -18.09 -3.17
CA ILE A 206 20.66 -18.17 -3.92
C ILE A 206 20.29 -19.66 -3.98
N ILE A 207 19.09 -20.02 -3.51
CA ILE A 207 18.40 -21.25 -3.89
C ILE A 207 17.60 -20.93 -5.15
#